data_AF-A0A178MVS4-F1
#
_entry.id   AF-A0A178MVS4-F1
#
_cell.length_a   1.000
_cell.length_b   1.000
_cell.length_c   1.000
_cell.angle_alpha   90.00
_cell.angle_beta   90.00
_cell.angle_gamma   90.00
#
_symmetry.space_group_name_H-M   'P 1'
#
loop_
_entity.id
_entity.type
_entity.pdbx_description
1 polymer ?
#
loop_
_entity_poly.entity_id
_entity_poly.type
_entity_poly.pdbx_seq_one_letter_code
_entity_poly.pdbx_strand_id
1 'polypeptide(L)'
;MITVYYKSGTAQWKYELEDAEHDYIIKNVLEDSPDLTEMFDDSLEILRDISAMDEDEMDEEDEIDQTIAVSFIWHYFNHLAEGDDRIEGDVVLIEEEDGSGVTVMPASAIDDGE
;
A
#
# COMPACT_ATOMS: atom_id res chain seq x y z
N MET A 1 -5.74 -8.23 11.08
CA MET A 1 -4.43 -7.74 10.64
C MET A 1 -4.55 -7.55 9.16
N ILE A 2 -4.16 -6.39 8.66
CA ILE A 2 -4.10 -6.12 7.23
C ILE A 2 -2.67 -6.40 6.74
N THR A 3 -2.56 -6.87 5.51
CA THR A 3 -1.25 -7.16 4.90
C THR A 3 -1.16 -6.52 3.53
N VAL A 4 -0.03 -5.87 3.26
CA VAL A 4 0.35 -5.41 1.93
C VAL A 4 1.70 -6.01 1.55
N TYR A 5 1.74 -6.66 0.40
CA TYR A 5 2.96 -7.14 -0.22
C TYR A 5 3.38 -6.16 -1.31
N TYR A 6 4.67 -5.85 -1.39
CA TYR A 6 5.19 -4.94 -2.40
C TYR A 6 6.39 -5.55 -3.11
N LYS A 7 6.46 -5.30 -4.42
CA LYS A 7 7.58 -5.68 -5.26
C LYS A 7 7.89 -4.57 -6.28
N SER A 8 9.13 -4.11 -6.30
CA SER A 8 9.65 -3.20 -7.34
C SER A 8 11.11 -3.55 -7.65
N GLY A 9 11.40 -3.90 -8.91
CA GLY A 9 12.73 -4.36 -9.32
C GLY A 9 13.23 -5.52 -8.44
N THR A 10 14.31 -5.27 -7.68
CA THR A 10 14.88 -6.22 -6.71
C THR A 10 14.35 -6.05 -5.28
N ALA A 11 13.64 -4.96 -4.99
CA ALA A 11 13.02 -4.71 -3.70
C ALA A 11 11.74 -5.55 -3.56
N GLN A 12 11.64 -6.27 -2.44
CA GLN A 12 10.44 -7.02 -2.08
C GLN A 12 10.29 -6.98 -0.56
N TRP A 13 9.11 -6.56 -0.11
CA TRP A 13 8.80 -6.52 1.32
C TRP A 13 7.33 -6.87 1.59
N LYS A 14 7.06 -7.19 2.85
CA LYS A 14 5.73 -7.47 3.40
C LYS A 14 5.53 -6.53 4.58
N TYR A 15 4.43 -5.79 4.57
CA TYR A 15 4.04 -4.92 5.67
C TYR A 15 2.77 -5.47 6.32
N GLU A 16 2.81 -5.64 7.64
CA GLU A 16 1.69 -6.11 8.45
C GLU A 16 1.30 -5.03 9.44
N LEU A 17 0.00 -4.74 9.53
CA LEU A 17 -0.54 -3.72 10.43
C LEU A 17 -1.75 -4.29 11.16
N GLU A 18 -1.83 -4.06 12.47
CA GLU A 18 -2.97 -4.53 13.27
C GLU A 18 -4.24 -3.76 12.88
N ASP A 19 -5.40 -4.42 12.94
CA ASP A 19 -6.67 -3.80 12.50
C ASP A 19 -6.98 -2.52 13.29
N ALA A 20 -6.68 -2.52 14.59
CA ALA A 20 -6.92 -1.36 15.44
C ALA A 20 -6.01 -0.15 15.10
N GLU A 21 -4.80 -0.42 14.63
CA GLU A 21 -3.86 0.63 14.19
C GLU A 21 -4.30 1.18 12.84
N HIS A 22 -4.65 0.30 11.90
CA HIS A 22 -5.26 0.67 10.63
C HIS A 22 -6.49 1.57 10.82
N ASP A 23 -7.45 1.13 11.64
CA ASP A 23 -8.68 1.87 11.92
C ASP A 23 -8.39 3.25 12.50
N TYR A 24 -7.39 3.36 13.38
CA TYR A 24 -6.95 4.64 13.93
C TYR A 24 -6.38 5.54 12.83
N ILE A 25 -5.45 5.03 12.01
CA ILE A 25 -4.81 5.81 10.94
C ILE A 25 -5.85 6.31 9.95
N ILE A 26 -6.66 5.42 9.39
CA ILE A 26 -7.66 5.76 8.38
C ILE A 26 -8.68 6.76 8.91
N LYS A 27 -9.10 6.62 10.18
CA LYS A 27 -10.00 7.58 10.78
C LYS A 27 -9.40 8.99 10.78
N ASN A 28 -8.12 9.14 11.13
CA ASN A 28 -7.47 10.46 11.15
C ASN A 28 -7.23 10.97 9.72
N VAL A 29 -6.76 10.11 8.82
CA VAL A 29 -6.52 10.45 7.41
C VAL A 29 -7.78 10.96 6.71
N LEU A 30 -8.92 10.30 6.94
CA LEU A 30 -10.18 10.65 6.29
C LEU A 30 -10.98 11.75 7.02
N GLU A 31 -10.54 12.20 8.21
CA GLU A 31 -11.27 13.18 9.03
C GLU A 31 -11.49 14.51 8.27
N ASP A 32 -10.49 14.93 7.50
CA ASP A 32 -10.51 16.20 6.76
C ASP A 32 -11.02 16.09 5.31
N SER A 33 -11.62 14.96 4.93
CA SER A 33 -12.13 14.71 3.58
C SER A 33 -11.09 15.01 2.49
N PRO A 34 -9.95 14.31 2.50
CA PRO A 34 -8.86 14.55 1.54
C PRO A 34 -9.27 14.21 0.11
N ASP A 35 -8.51 14.70 -0.87
CA ASP A 35 -8.64 14.22 -2.25
C ASP A 35 -8.09 12.79 -2.32
N LEU A 36 -8.98 11.82 -2.45
CA LEU A 36 -8.63 10.40 -2.48
C LEU A 36 -7.74 10.02 -3.66
N THR A 37 -7.79 10.77 -4.76
CA THR A 37 -6.96 10.49 -5.94
C THR A 37 -5.54 10.96 -5.69
N GLU A 38 -5.38 12.18 -5.18
CA GLU A 38 -4.07 12.72 -4.78
C GLU A 38 -3.43 11.84 -3.70
N MET A 39 -4.19 11.45 -2.67
CA MET A 39 -3.69 10.54 -1.63
C MET A 39 -3.26 9.18 -2.17
N PHE A 40 -3.97 8.65 -3.17
CA PHE A 40 -3.61 7.37 -3.78
C PHE A 40 -2.29 7.48 -4.54
N ASP A 41 -2.16 8.53 -5.38
CA ASP A 41 -0.95 8.78 -6.15
C ASP A 41 0.25 9.06 -5.23
N ASP A 42 0.08 9.89 -4.20
CA ASP A 42 1.09 10.20 -3.19
C ASP A 42 1.52 8.93 -2.43
N SER A 43 0.56 8.07 -2.05
CA SER A 43 0.87 6.81 -1.38
C SER A 43 1.73 5.90 -2.26
N LEU A 44 1.47 5.82 -3.56
CA LEU A 44 2.31 5.05 -4.47
C LEU A 44 3.71 5.66 -4.64
N GLU A 45 3.82 6.98 -4.68
CA GLU A 45 5.11 7.69 -4.72
C GLU A 45 5.94 7.40 -3.47
N ILE A 46 5.35 7.51 -2.27
CA ILE A 46 6.00 7.19 -1.00
C ILE A 46 6.54 5.75 -1.00
N LEU A 47 5.71 4.76 -1.38
CA LEU A 47 6.14 3.36 -1.37
C LEU A 47 7.27 3.10 -2.37
N ARG A 48 7.26 3.79 -3.52
CA ARG A 48 8.32 3.73 -4.52
C ARG A 48 9.62 4.32 -3.97
N ASP A 49 9.57 5.51 -3.39
CA ASP A 49 10.74 6.18 -2.84
C ASP A 49 11.38 5.34 -1.74
N ILE A 50 10.57 4.83 -0.81
CA ILE A 50 11.03 3.94 0.27
C ILE A 50 11.64 2.66 -0.29
N SER A 51 11.06 2.08 -1.36
CA SER A 51 11.63 0.88 -1.98
C SER A 51 12.99 1.09 -2.64
N ALA A 52 13.33 2.35 -2.95
CA ALA A 52 14.61 2.74 -3.52
C ALA A 52 15.63 3.18 -2.44
N MET A 53 15.19 3.40 -1.19
CA MET A 53 16.06 3.70 -0.07
C MET A 53 16.70 2.43 0.51
N ASP A 54 17.93 2.58 1.01
CA ASP A 54 18.56 1.53 1.80
C ASP A 54 17.94 1.52 3.22
N GLU A 55 17.83 0.33 3.83
CA GLU A 55 17.15 0.16 5.14
C GLU A 55 17.79 1.00 6.26
N ASP A 56 19.10 1.26 6.18
CA ASP A 56 19.83 2.10 7.14
C ASP A 56 19.69 3.61 6.91
N GLU A 57 19.03 4.01 5.83
CA GLU A 57 18.71 5.42 5.53
C GLU A 57 17.30 5.82 5.98
N MET A 58 16.39 4.86 6.23
CA MET A 58 15.04 5.15 6.73
C MET A 58 15.06 5.74 8.13
N ASP A 59 14.38 6.87 8.31
CA ASP A 59 14.13 7.48 9.61
C ASP A 59 12.67 7.29 10.09
N GLU A 60 12.38 7.83 11.28
CA GLU A 60 11.04 7.70 11.89
C GLU A 60 9.95 8.39 11.05
N GLU A 61 10.27 9.46 10.31
CA GLU A 61 9.31 10.13 9.44
C GLU A 61 8.99 9.25 8.22
N ASP A 62 10.01 8.61 7.62
CA ASP A 62 9.82 7.67 6.51
C ASP A 62 8.96 6.45 6.92
N GLU A 63 9.20 5.89 8.10
CA GLU A 63 8.41 4.77 8.64
C GLU A 63 6.94 5.16 8.84
N ILE A 64 6.69 6.38 9.35
CA ILE A 64 5.33 6.90 9.53
C ILE A 64 4.64 7.06 8.18
N ASP A 65 5.31 7.68 7.20
CA ASP A 65 4.76 7.89 5.85
C ASP A 65 4.47 6.55 5.16
N GLN A 66 5.37 5.56 5.28
CA GLN A 66 5.10 4.19 4.80
C GLN A 66 3.84 3.61 5.42
N THR A 67 3.69 3.75 6.73
CA THR A 67 2.56 3.18 7.48
C THR A 67 1.24 3.79 7.02
N ILE A 68 1.22 5.10 6.81
CA ILE A 68 0.06 5.83 6.30
C ILE A 68 -0.27 5.38 4.88
N ALA A 69 0.74 5.33 3.99
CA ALA A 69 0.57 4.92 2.60
C ALA A 69 0.05 3.47 2.49
N VAL A 70 0.65 2.52 3.21
CA VAL A 70 0.22 1.11 3.27
C VAL A 70 -1.23 1.02 3.75
N SER A 71 -1.54 1.72 4.85
CA SER A 71 -2.87 1.72 5.45
C SER A 71 -3.90 2.26 4.45
N PHE A 72 -3.62 3.39 3.80
CA PHE A 72 -4.52 4.00 2.83
C PHE A 72 -4.72 3.13 1.59
N ILE A 73 -3.66 2.58 1.00
CA ILE A 73 -3.76 1.72 -0.18
C ILE A 73 -4.62 0.49 0.12
N TRP A 74 -4.37 -0.18 1.25
CA TRP A 74 -5.18 -1.31 1.65
C TRP A 74 -6.66 -0.90 1.83
N HIS A 75 -6.90 0.24 2.48
CA HIS A 75 -8.25 0.76 2.70
C HIS A 75 -8.96 1.06 1.38
N TYR A 76 -8.25 1.71 0.46
CA TYR A 76 -8.77 2.10 -0.84
C TYR A 76 -9.34 0.89 -1.57
N PHE A 77 -8.55 -0.16 -1.76
CA PHE A 77 -9.01 -1.34 -2.49
C PHE A 77 -10.07 -2.16 -1.74
N ASN A 78 -10.02 -2.22 -0.40
CA ASN A 78 -10.98 -3.01 0.37
C ASN A 78 -12.35 -2.33 0.59
N HIS A 79 -12.36 -0.99 0.65
CA HIS A 79 -13.50 -0.22 1.11
C HIS A 79 -13.96 0.92 0.19
N LEU A 80 -13.07 1.52 -0.61
CA LEU A 80 -13.40 2.68 -1.45
C LEU A 80 -13.57 2.32 -2.93
N ALA A 81 -12.75 1.40 -3.44
CA ALA A 81 -12.83 0.91 -4.80
C ALA A 81 -14.16 0.18 -5.04
N GLU A 82 -14.72 0.38 -6.23
CA GLU A 82 -15.99 -0.23 -6.64
C GLU A 82 -15.77 -1.25 -7.77
N GLY A 83 -16.71 -2.18 -7.92
CA GLY A 83 -16.71 -3.12 -9.04
C GLY A 83 -15.52 -4.08 -9.02
N ASP A 84 -14.87 -4.24 -10.17
CA ASP A 84 -13.80 -5.21 -10.38
C ASP A 84 -12.46 -4.79 -9.74
N ASP A 85 -12.33 -3.51 -9.35
CA ASP A 85 -11.13 -3.00 -8.67
C ASP A 85 -11.15 -3.30 -7.16
N ARG A 86 -12.30 -3.71 -6.62
CA ARG A 86 -12.43 -4.01 -5.19
C ARG A 86 -11.73 -5.32 -4.84
N ILE A 87 -10.90 -5.27 -3.80
CA ILE A 87 -10.20 -6.44 -3.23
C ILE A 87 -10.84 -6.80 -1.89
N GLU A 88 -10.88 -8.09 -1.55
CA GLU A 88 -11.21 -8.54 -0.20
C GLU A 88 -10.01 -9.25 0.41
N GLY A 89 -9.39 -8.61 1.43
CA GLY A 89 -8.25 -9.15 2.16
C GLY A 89 -6.91 -8.53 1.75
N ASP A 90 -5.86 -9.33 1.80
CA ASP A 90 -4.48 -8.89 1.58
C ASP A 90 -4.25 -8.39 0.16
N VAL A 91 -3.47 -7.31 0.03
CA VAL A 91 -3.20 -6.62 -1.24
C VAL A 91 -1.76 -6.85 -1.66
N VAL A 92 -1.54 -7.02 -2.97
CA VAL A 92 -0.21 -7.09 -3.57
C VAL A 92 -0.04 -5.95 -4.57
N LEU A 93 1.07 -5.24 -4.44
CA LEU A 93 1.51 -4.17 -5.32
C LEU A 93 2.76 -4.65 -6.07
N ILE A 94 2.70 -4.63 -7.40
CA ILE A 94 3.83 -4.98 -8.26
C ILE A 94 4.09 -3.78 -9.17
N GLU A 95 5.22 -3.13 -8.98
CA GLU A 95 5.66 -2.06 -9.86
C GLU A 95 6.26 -2.64 -11.14
N GLU A 96 5.86 -2.08 -12.29
CA GLU A 96 6.37 -2.50 -13.59
C GLU A 96 7.83 -2.03 -13.78
N GLU A 97 8.69 -2.90 -14.34
CA GLU A 97 10.14 -2.62 -14.47
C GLU A 97 10.46 -1.40 -15.36
N ASP A 98 9.53 -0.99 -16.22
CA ASP A 98 9.67 0.19 -17.08
C ASP A 98 9.12 1.48 -16.46
N GLY A 99 8.64 1.41 -15.21
CA GLY A 99 8.06 2.52 -14.47
C GLY A 99 6.70 2.99 -15.02
N SER A 100 6.07 2.22 -15.91
CA SER A 100 4.81 2.59 -16.57
C SER A 100 3.58 2.52 -15.67
N GLY A 101 3.69 1.85 -14.51
CA GLY A 101 2.62 1.79 -13.53
C GLY A 101 2.85 0.79 -12.40
N VAL A 102 1.80 0.59 -11.61
CA VAL A 102 1.72 -0.40 -10.53
C VAL A 102 0.53 -1.31 -10.82
N THR A 103 0.78 -2.61 -10.89
CA THR A 103 -0.25 -3.64 -10.91
C THR A 103 -0.68 -3.93 -9.48
N VAL A 104 -1.99 -3.91 -9.22
CA VAL A 104 -2.58 -4.22 -7.92
C VAL A 104 -3.48 -5.45 -8.00
N MET A 105 -3.33 -6.39 -7.08
CA MET A 105 -4.10 -7.64 -7.08
C MET A 105 -4.28 -8.22 -5.68
N PRO A 106 -5.31 -9.06 -5.45
CA PRO A 106 -5.45 -9.79 -4.18
C PRO A 106 -4.32 -10.80 -4.00
N ALA A 107 -3.81 -10.96 -2.77
CA ALA A 107 -2.75 -11.92 -2.48
C ALA A 107 -3.15 -13.37 -2.76
N SER A 108 -4.45 -13.69 -2.66
CA SER A 108 -4.98 -15.01 -3.01
C SER A 108 -4.78 -15.38 -4.47
N ALA A 109 -4.62 -14.41 -5.39
CA ALA A 109 -4.35 -14.69 -6.80
C ALA A 109 -2.92 -15.18 -7.08
N ILE A 110 -2.01 -15.09 -6.10
CA ILE A 110 -0.62 -15.55 -6.23
C ILE A 110 -0.48 -17.03 -5.84
N ASP A 111 -1.37 -17.55 -4.99
CA ASP A 111 -1.30 -18.91 -4.42
C ASP A 111 -1.83 -20.01 -5.38
N ASP A 112 -2.64 -19.66 -6.38
CA ASP A 112 -3.17 -20.59 -7.40
C ASP A 112 -2.12 -20.99 -8.49
N GLY A 113 -0.83 -20.72 -8.24
CA GLY A 113 0.28 -20.91 -9.17
C GLY A 113 1.17 -22.15 -8.96
N GLU A 114 0.84 -23.05 -8.01
CA GLU A 114 1.57 -24.32 -7.77
C GLU A 114 0.88 -25.57 -8.35
#